data_AF-A0A843UTX2-F1
#
_entry.id   AF-A0A843UTX2-F1
#
_cell.length_a   1.000
_cell.length_b   1.000
_cell.length_c   1.000
_cell.angle_alpha   90.00
_cell.angle_beta   90.00
_cell.angle_gamma   90.00
#
_symmetry.space_group_name_H-M   'P 1'
#
loop_
_entity.id
_entity.type
_entity.pdbx_description
1 polymer ?
#
loop_
_entity_poly.entity_id
_entity_poly.type
_entity_poly.pdbx_seq_one_letter_code
_entity_poly.pdbx_strand_id
1 'polypeptide(L)'
;MQLGASFDSDIEKPCMLLLDSLLSIGARSLEVHIISFVMDIYKAIGREVDKDIIAQIPLHVPKVPQQKNGEECGIFILYFIHLFMRDAPKSECSKGYLDF
;
A
#
# COMPACT_ATOMS: atom_id res chain seq x y z
N MET A 1 -1.13 16.31 -10.43
CA MET A 1 -0.39 16.38 -9.15
C MET A 1 0.93 15.69 -9.38
N GLN A 2 2.02 16.43 -9.24
CA GLN A 2 3.37 15.93 -9.48
C GLN A 2 3.89 15.42 -8.14
N LEU A 3 4.03 14.10 -7.97
CA LEU A 3 4.77 13.53 -6.83
C LEU A 3 6.25 13.77 -7.10
N GLY A 4 6.71 14.98 -6.78
CA GLY A 4 8.12 15.33 -6.77
C GLY A 4 8.68 15.17 -5.37
N ALA A 5 9.47 14.11 -5.16
CA ALA A 5 10.50 14.08 -4.14
C ALA A 5 11.72 13.38 -4.75
N SER A 6 12.89 13.98 -4.54
CA SER A 6 14.19 13.58 -5.09
C SER A 6 14.56 12.16 -4.68
N PHE A 7 14.91 11.32 -5.66
CA PHE A 7 15.44 9.98 -5.44
C PHE A 7 16.96 10.07 -5.21
N ASP A 8 17.37 10.19 -3.94
CA ASP A 8 18.71 9.75 -3.56
C ASP A 8 18.75 8.22 -3.55
N SER A 9 19.89 7.67 -3.95
CA SER A 9 20.13 6.28 -4.30
C SER A 9 20.13 5.30 -3.10
N ASP A 10 18.97 5.08 -2.49
CA ASP A 10 18.78 4.12 -1.39
C ASP A 10 17.72 3.06 -1.77
N ILE A 11 17.96 1.81 -1.38
CA ILE A 11 17.04 0.66 -1.54
C ILE A 11 15.60 1.09 -1.22
N GLU A 12 14.67 0.89 -2.17
CA GLU A 12 13.25 1.20 -1.96
C GLU A 12 12.75 0.39 -0.74
N LYS A 13 12.49 1.09 0.37
CA LYS A 13 12.00 0.44 1.60
C LYS A 13 10.53 0.08 1.42
N PRO A 14 10.09 -1.11 1.84
CA PRO A 14 8.68 -1.49 1.76
C PRO A 14 7.82 -0.50 2.55
N CYS A 15 6.64 -0.18 2.04
CA CYS A 15 5.64 0.63 2.73
C CYS A 15 4.22 0.16 2.39
N MET A 16 3.25 0.57 3.21
CA MET A 16 1.83 0.35 2.97
C MET A 16 1.14 1.70 2.68
N LEU A 17 0.23 1.72 1.71
CA LEU A 17 -0.57 2.90 1.39
C LEU A 17 -2.05 2.61 1.69
N LEU A 18 -2.66 3.41 2.56
CA LEU A 18 -4.10 3.39 2.80
C LEU A 18 -4.76 4.56 2.07
N LEU A 19 -5.44 4.25 0.96
CA LEU A 19 -6.18 5.22 0.16
C LEU A 19 -7.66 5.18 0.57
N ASP A 20 -8.06 6.12 1.42
CA ASP A 20 -9.42 6.20 1.95
C ASP A 20 -10.13 7.48 1.46
N SER A 21 -11.22 7.30 0.72
CA SER A 21 -12.04 8.40 0.21
C SER A 21 -13.05 8.94 1.23
N LEU A 22 -13.25 8.26 2.36
CA LEU A 22 -14.16 8.66 3.45
C LEU A 22 -13.43 9.31 4.64
N LEU A 23 -12.10 9.32 4.64
CA LEU A 23 -11.25 9.78 5.75
C LEU A 23 -11.69 9.21 7.11
N SER A 24 -11.76 7.88 7.21
CA SER A 24 -12.16 7.22 8.44
C SER A 24 -11.06 7.28 9.51
N ILE A 25 -11.45 7.45 10.79
CA ILE A 25 -10.55 7.55 11.96
C ILE A 25 -9.87 6.18 12.30
N GLY A 26 -10.00 5.16 11.45
CA GLY A 26 -9.63 3.76 11.71
C GLY A 26 -8.27 3.29 11.18
N ALA A 27 -7.42 4.15 10.62
CA ALA A 27 -6.18 3.71 9.96
C ALA A 27 -5.26 2.85 10.87
N ARG A 28 -5.14 3.20 12.15
CA ARG A 28 -4.28 2.49 13.11
C ARG A 28 -4.76 1.09 13.47
N SER A 29 -6.08 0.87 13.56
CA SER A 29 -6.60 -0.48 13.85
C SER A 29 -6.44 -1.39 12.64
N LEU A 30 -6.51 -0.84 11.42
CA LEU A 30 -6.29 -1.60 10.20
C LEU A 30 -4.82 -2.00 10.02
N GLU A 31 -3.88 -1.13 10.41
CA GLU A 31 -2.43 -1.38 10.34
C GLU A 31 -2.03 -2.72 10.98
N VAL A 32 -2.45 -2.96 12.22
CA VAL A 32 -2.13 -4.19 12.97
C VAL A 32 -2.65 -5.45 12.25
N HIS A 33 -3.87 -5.38 11.70
CA HIS A 33 -4.47 -6.51 10.99
C HIS A 33 -3.76 -6.78 9.66
N ILE A 34 -3.39 -5.74 8.91
CA ILE A 34 -2.63 -5.89 7.66
C ILE A 34 -1.25 -6.50 7.95
N ILE A 35 -0.55 -6.02 8.99
CA ILE A 35 0.74 -6.58 9.41
C ILE A 35 0.61 -8.07 9.73
N SER A 36 -0.40 -8.46 10.52
CA SER A 36 -0.65 -9.87 10.83
C SER A 36 -0.94 -10.70 9.58
N PHE A 37 -1.74 -10.18 8.67
CA PHE A 37 -2.07 -10.86 7.42
C PHE A 37 -0.83 -11.10 6.55
N VAL A 38 0.05 -10.10 6.41
CA VAL A 38 1.32 -10.24 5.68
C VAL A 38 2.20 -11.31 6.32
N MET A 39 2.31 -11.35 7.65
CA MET A 39 3.07 -12.39 8.36
C MET A 39 2.56 -13.79 8.06
N ASP A 40 1.24 -13.95 8.03
CA ASP A 40 0.61 -15.25 7.80
C ASP A 40 0.82 -15.73 6.35
N ILE A 41 0.85 -14.81 5.37
CA ILE A 41 1.27 -15.14 4.00
C ILE A 41 2.71 -15.66 3.98
N TYR A 42 3.66 -14.95 4.60
CA TYR A 42 5.07 -15.36 4.61
C TYR A 42 5.28 -16.74 5.25
N LYS A 43 4.61 -17.01 6.38
CA LYS A 43 4.60 -18.33 7.01
C LYS A 43 4.03 -19.39 6.06
N ALA A 44 2.90 -19.11 5.40
CA ALA A 44 2.24 -20.06 4.52
C ALA A 44 3.10 -20.45 3.29
N ILE A 45 3.92 -19.52 2.78
CA ILE A 45 4.85 -19.78 1.67
C ILE A 45 6.21 -20.32 2.13
N GLY A 46 6.37 -20.67 3.42
CA GLY A 46 7.58 -21.27 3.97
C GLY A 46 8.79 -20.31 4.03
N ARG A 47 8.55 -19.00 3.99
CA ARG A 47 9.60 -17.98 4.15
C ARG A 47 9.66 -17.54 5.60
N GLU A 48 10.80 -17.75 6.24
CA GLU A 48 11.07 -17.12 7.53
C GLU A 48 11.34 -15.63 7.31
N VAL A 49 10.50 -14.78 7.88
CA VAL A 49 10.72 -13.34 7.91
C VAL A 49 10.79 -12.89 9.35
N ASP A 50 11.76 -12.02 9.62
CA ASP A 50 11.88 -11.35 10.90
C ASP A 50 10.62 -10.51 11.14
N LYS A 51 9.93 -10.82 12.23
CA LYS A 51 8.70 -10.13 12.61
C LYS A 51 8.98 -8.64 12.87
N ASP A 52 10.17 -8.32 13.34
CA ASP A 52 10.57 -6.95 13.64
C ASP A 52 10.72 -6.14 12.35
N ILE A 53 11.07 -6.78 11.22
CA ILE A 53 11.15 -6.12 9.91
C ILE A 53 9.75 -5.79 9.37
N ILE A 54 8.82 -6.75 9.38
CA ILE A 54 7.46 -6.52 8.87
C ILE A 54 6.71 -5.52 9.76
N ALA A 55 6.90 -5.57 11.08
CA ALA A 55 6.29 -4.61 12.01
C ALA A 55 6.81 -3.17 11.83
N GLN A 56 7.97 -2.99 11.18
CA GLN A 56 8.54 -1.68 10.86
C GLN A 56 8.10 -1.13 9.50
N ILE A 57 7.30 -1.87 8.72
CA ILE A 57 6.79 -1.38 7.44
C ILE A 57 5.83 -0.22 7.72
N PRO A 58 6.13 1.01 7.28
CA PRO A 58 5.32 2.18 7.59
C PRO A 58 3.99 2.16 6.83
N LEU A 59 2.90 2.50 7.53
CA LEU A 59 1.61 2.83 6.91
C LEU A 59 1.51 4.33 6.63
N HIS A 60 1.36 4.69 5.35
CA HIS A 60 1.09 6.05 4.92
C HIS A 60 -0.39 6.23 4.53
N VAL A 61 -0.98 7.32 4.99
CA VAL A 61 -2.35 7.72 4.66
C VAL A 61 -2.30 9.03 3.87
N PRO A 62 -2.03 8.97 2.55
CA PRO A 62 -1.90 10.18 1.74
C PRO A 62 -3.26 10.87 1.58
N LYS A 63 -3.22 12.19 1.41
CA LYS A 63 -4.43 12.96 1.08
C LYS A 63 -4.86 12.63 -0.35
N VAL A 64 -6.03 12.01 -0.49
CA VAL A 64 -6.66 11.69 -1.77
C VAL A 64 -7.97 12.46 -1.94
N PRO A 65 -8.49 12.57 -3.18
CA PRO A 65 -9.85 13.05 -3.40
C PRO A 65 -10.84 12.32 -2.50
N GLN A 66 -11.66 13.07 -1.78
CA GLN A 66 -12.64 12.55 -0.83
C GLN A 66 -14.03 12.52 -1.47
N GLN A 67 -14.78 11.45 -1.21
CA GLN A 67 -16.18 11.37 -1.61
C GLN A 67 -17.04 12.31 -0.76
N LYS A 68 -18.18 12.75 -1.31
CA LYS A 68 -19.06 13.70 -0.62
C LYS A 68 -20.19 13.02 0.18
N ASN A 69 -20.49 11.76 -0.13
CA ASN A 69 -21.54 10.96 0.49
C ASN A 69 -20.98 9.59 0.92
N GLY A 70 -21.80 8.70 1.48
CA GLY A 70 -21.34 7.36 1.90
C GLY A 70 -21.31 6.28 0.80
N GLU A 71 -21.67 6.61 -0.43
CA GLU A 71 -22.07 5.61 -1.44
C GLU A 71 -21.06 5.46 -2.58
N GLU A 72 -20.17 6.43 -2.78
CA GLU A 72 -19.25 6.47 -3.91
C GLU A 72 -17.93 5.71 -3.69
N CYS A 73 -17.72 5.10 -2.51
CA CYS A 73 -16.41 4.53 -2.12
C CYS A 73 -15.91 3.47 -3.13
N GLY A 74 -16.80 2.66 -3.68
CA GLY A 74 -16.45 1.68 -4.71
C GLY A 74 -15.87 2.31 -5.97
N ILE A 75 -16.38 3.47 -6.39
CA ILE A 75 -15.88 4.20 -7.57
C ILE A 75 -14.48 4.78 -7.28
N PHE A 76 -14.30 5.34 -6.08
CA PHE A 76 -12.98 5.88 -5.67
C PHE A 76 -11.93 4.77 -5.57
N ILE A 77 -12.26 3.58 -5.06
CA ILE A 77 -11.36 2.42 -5.04
C ILE A 77 -10.90 2.08 -6.47
N LEU A 78 -11.83 1.94 -7.42
CA LEU A 78 -11.50 1.63 -8.81
C LEU A 78 -10.64 2.72 -9.45
N TYR A 79 -10.95 3.98 -9.17
CA TYR A 79 -10.17 5.12 -9.65
C TYR A 79 -8.75 5.13 -9.08
N PHE A 80 -8.57 4.84 -7.79
CA PHE A 80 -7.25 4.77 -7.17
C PHE A 80 -6.42 3.61 -7.72
N ILE A 81 -7.02 2.44 -7.94
CA ILE A 81 -6.34 1.31 -8.61
C ILE A 81 -5.90 1.71 -10.02
N HIS A 82 -6.78 2.35 -10.80
CA HIS A 82 -6.45 2.82 -12.14
C HIS A 82 -5.25 3.77 -12.13
N LEU A 83 -5.26 4.78 -11.25
CA LEU A 83 -4.15 5.73 -11.12
C LEU A 83 -2.86 5.03 -10.69
N PHE A 84 -2.93 4.12 -9.72
CA PHE A 84 -1.76 3.38 -9.25
C PHE A 84 -1.16 2.53 -10.39
N MET A 85 -1.98 1.75 -11.10
CA MET A 85 -1.49 0.91 -12.20
C MET A 85 -0.92 1.72 -13.37
N ARG A 86 -1.41 2.96 -13.59
CA ARG A 86 -0.96 3.84 -14.67
C ARG A 86 0.33 4.59 -14.32
N ASP A 87 0.39 5.15 -13.11
CA ASP A 87 1.36 6.18 -12.73
C ASP A 87 2.35 5.71 -11.65
N ALA A 88 2.19 4.51 -11.08
CA ALA A 88 3.16 4.00 -10.12
C ALA A 88 4.56 3.93 -10.75
N PRO A 89 5.62 4.25 -9.98
CA PRO A 89 6.98 4.07 -10.45
C PRO A 89 7.16 2.66 -11.01
N LYS A 90 7.63 2.57 -12.26
CA LYS A 90 7.81 1.29 -12.96
C LYS A 90 8.95 0.45 -12.39
N SER A 91 9.53 0.82 -11.25
CA SER A 91 10.73 0.19 -10.73
C SER A 91 10.49 -1.26 -10.27
N GLU A 92 9.34 -1.68 -9.71
CA GLU A 92 9.33 -2.97 -8.98
C GLU A 92 8.12 -3.92 -9.07
N CYS A 93 6.98 -3.59 -9.69
CA CYS A 93 5.82 -4.52 -9.70
C CYS A 93 5.90 -5.68 -10.71
N SER A 94 6.79 -5.65 -11.70
CA SER A 94 6.73 -6.56 -12.87
C SER A 94 7.80 -7.64 -12.91
N LYS A 95 8.78 -7.64 -11.99
CA LYS A 95 9.93 -8.55 -12.10
C LYS A 95 9.73 -9.92 -11.46
N GLY A 96 8.63 -10.15 -10.73
CA GLY A 96 8.38 -11.39 -9.99
C GLY A 96 7.04 -12.08 -10.25
N TYR A 97 6.22 -11.59 -11.19
CA TYR A 97 4.88 -12.17 -11.48
C TYR A 97 4.83 -12.96 -12.81
N LEU A 98 5.97 -13.10 -13.52
CA LEU A 98 6.02 -13.73 -14.84
C LEU A 98 6.78 -15.06 -14.87
N ASP A 99 7.22 -15.58 -13.73
CA ASP A 99 7.83 -16.92 -13.65
C ASP A 99 6.81 -17.92 -13.09
N PHE A 100 5.81 -18.28 -13.91
CA PHE A 100 5.00 -19.49 -13.77
C PHE A 100 4.99 -20.25 -15.10
#